data_AF-A0A7C7GAV6-F1
#
_entry.id   AF-A0A7C7GAV6-F1
#
_cell.length_a   1.000
_cell.length_b   1.000
_cell.length_c   1.000
_cell.angle_alpha   90.00
_cell.angle_beta   90.00
_cell.angle_gamma   90.00
#
_symmetry.space_group_name_H-M   'P 1'
#
loop_
_entity.id
_entity.type
_entity.pdbx_description
1 polymer ?
#
loop_
_entity_poly.entity_id
_entity_poly.type
_entity_poly.pdbx_seq_one_letter_code
_entity_poly.pdbx_strand_id
1 'polypeptide(L)'
;LERCKEIGMRGIQIGSHINNWNLDQPEVIDVFTAMEALDMALFVHPWWWMAKEKMPKYWLSWLVGMPAETSLAICSMIFGGVFARLPNLRVAFAHGGGAFPATIGRIEHGFSVRPDLVARDNDVNPREYLGKFYLDSLVHDKKMLDYIIDLIGDDKVAMGTDYPFPLGELVPGELINSMNYNNERKERLLSGTALEWLGLEGSDFK
;
A
#
# COMPACT_ATOMS: atom_id res chain seq x y z
N LEU A 1 4.63 -19.45 -4.16
CA LEU A 1 3.29 -19.13 -3.61
C LEU A 1 2.68 -20.36 -2.95
N GLU A 2 2.44 -21.45 -3.68
CA GLU A 2 1.84 -22.69 -3.15
C GLU A 2 2.53 -23.20 -1.88
N ARG A 3 3.86 -23.39 -1.91
CA ARG A 3 4.65 -23.77 -0.73
C ARG A 3 4.45 -22.82 0.47
N CYS A 4 4.36 -21.51 0.23
CA CYS A 4 4.14 -20.53 1.30
C CYS A 4 2.77 -20.76 1.95
N LYS A 5 1.74 -21.01 1.13
CA LYS A 5 0.40 -21.34 1.62
C LYS A 5 0.37 -22.66 2.38
N GLU A 6 1.07 -23.69 1.90
CA GLU A 6 1.17 -25.00 2.58
C GLU A 6 1.75 -24.89 4.00
N ILE A 7 2.69 -23.97 4.22
CA ILE A 7 3.27 -23.72 5.56
C ILE A 7 2.50 -22.67 6.36
N GLY A 8 1.31 -22.26 5.91
CA GLY A 8 0.39 -21.38 6.63
C GLY A 8 0.64 -19.88 6.47
N MET A 9 1.49 -19.45 5.52
CA MET A 9 1.62 -18.01 5.22
C MET A 9 0.32 -17.48 4.61
N ARG A 10 -0.12 -16.31 5.07
CA ARG A 10 -1.35 -15.64 4.61
C ARG A 10 -1.13 -14.67 3.46
N GLY A 11 0.12 -14.32 3.19
CA GLY A 11 0.47 -13.38 2.16
C GLY A 11 1.96 -13.37 1.86
N ILE A 12 2.35 -12.51 0.93
CA ILE A 12 3.71 -12.34 0.43
C ILE A 12 4.06 -10.86 0.44
N GLN A 13 5.29 -10.54 0.82
CA GLN A 13 5.87 -9.22 0.64
C GLN A 13 6.73 -9.19 -0.63
N ILE A 14 6.62 -8.13 -1.43
CA ILE A 14 7.47 -7.86 -2.59
C ILE A 14 7.99 -6.41 -2.59
N GLY A 15 8.91 -6.10 -3.50
CA GLY A 15 9.38 -4.74 -3.76
C GLY A 15 8.36 -3.88 -4.54
N SER A 16 8.53 -2.56 -4.54
CA SER A 16 7.75 -1.61 -5.36
C SER A 16 7.91 -1.80 -6.88
N HIS A 17 8.94 -2.53 -7.30
CA HIS A 17 9.23 -2.92 -8.68
C HIS A 17 10.14 -4.17 -8.69
N ILE A 18 10.31 -4.81 -9.85
CA ILE A 18 11.20 -5.96 -10.07
C ILE A 18 12.22 -5.58 -11.14
N ASN A 19 13.46 -5.26 -10.73
CA ASN A 19 14.49 -4.73 -11.65
C ASN A 19 13.99 -3.48 -12.39
N ASN A 20 13.71 -3.58 -13.69
CA ASN A 20 13.17 -2.48 -14.51
C ASN A 20 11.64 -2.57 -14.70
N TRP A 21 11.00 -3.57 -14.10
CA TRP A 21 9.57 -3.82 -14.24
C TRP A 21 8.79 -3.18 -13.12
N ASN A 22 7.88 -2.29 -13.48
CA ASN A 22 6.83 -1.86 -12.58
C ASN A 22 5.80 -2.98 -12.36
N LEU A 23 4.91 -2.79 -11.39
CA LEU A 23 3.96 -3.83 -10.97
C LEU A 23 2.77 -4.04 -11.94
N ASP A 24 2.72 -3.30 -13.05
CA ASP A 24 1.79 -3.50 -14.17
C ASP A 24 2.31 -4.46 -15.24
N GLN A 25 3.56 -4.91 -15.16
CA GLN A 25 4.11 -5.80 -16.19
C GLN A 25 3.35 -7.14 -16.24
N PRO A 26 3.04 -7.67 -17.45
CA PRO A 26 2.27 -8.90 -17.60
C PRO A 26 2.81 -10.08 -16.79
N GLU A 27 4.14 -10.25 -16.76
CA GLU A 27 4.81 -11.31 -16.01
C GLU A 27 4.60 -11.18 -14.49
N VAL A 28 4.43 -9.96 -13.99
CA VAL A 28 4.14 -9.68 -12.58
C VAL A 28 2.65 -9.92 -12.29
N ILE A 29 1.77 -9.54 -13.22
CA ILE A 29 0.32 -9.78 -13.12
C ILE A 29 0.01 -11.29 -13.07
N ASP A 30 0.77 -12.14 -13.76
CA ASP A 30 0.62 -13.60 -13.65
C ASP A 30 0.84 -14.11 -12.21
N VAL A 31 1.82 -13.53 -11.50
CA VAL A 31 2.06 -13.83 -10.08
C VAL A 31 0.90 -13.35 -9.22
N PHE A 32 0.39 -12.15 -9.48
CA PHE A 32 -0.76 -11.60 -8.76
C PHE A 32 -2.05 -12.39 -8.98
N THR A 33 -2.25 -12.89 -10.20
CA THR A 33 -3.37 -13.78 -10.55
C THR A 33 -3.30 -15.06 -9.73
N ALA A 34 -2.11 -15.64 -9.59
CA ALA A 34 -1.90 -16.81 -8.73
C ALA A 34 -2.12 -16.48 -7.24
N MET A 35 -1.74 -15.29 -6.77
CA MET A 35 -2.00 -14.86 -5.38
C MET A 35 -3.49 -14.70 -5.10
N GLU A 36 -4.25 -14.09 -6.01
CA GLU A 36 -5.71 -13.97 -5.90
C GLU A 36 -6.37 -15.36 -5.88
N ALA A 37 -6.00 -16.25 -6.80
CA ALA A 37 -6.53 -17.62 -6.84
C ALA A 37 -6.20 -18.43 -5.56
N LEU A 38 -5.05 -18.15 -4.94
CA LEU A 38 -4.63 -18.75 -3.68
C LEU A 38 -5.15 -17.99 -2.45
N ASP A 39 -5.97 -16.96 -2.60
CA ASP A 39 -6.45 -16.12 -1.49
C ASP A 39 -5.32 -15.62 -0.58
N MET A 40 -4.19 -15.23 -1.19
CA MET A 40 -3.01 -14.71 -0.49
C MET A 40 -2.93 -13.20 -0.59
N ALA A 41 -2.68 -12.55 0.54
CA ALA A 41 -2.47 -11.10 0.61
C ALA A 41 -1.12 -10.68 0.02
N LEU A 42 -1.04 -9.46 -0.51
CA LEU A 42 0.18 -8.84 -1.03
C LEU A 42 0.56 -7.63 -0.16
N PHE A 43 1.79 -7.57 0.31
CA PHE A 43 2.37 -6.36 0.91
C PHE A 43 3.46 -5.80 -0.02
N VAL A 44 3.29 -4.57 -0.49
CA VAL A 44 4.25 -3.89 -1.34
C VAL A 44 5.10 -2.96 -0.49
N HIS A 45 6.38 -3.31 -0.35
CA HIS A 45 7.35 -2.52 0.39
C HIS A 45 8.30 -1.81 -0.59
N PRO A 46 8.53 -0.49 -0.46
CA PRO A 46 9.44 0.22 -1.35
C PRO A 46 10.88 -0.25 -1.12
N TRP A 47 11.59 -0.51 -2.22
CA TRP A 47 13.01 -0.86 -2.19
C TRP A 47 13.66 -0.38 -3.50
N TRP A 48 14.98 -0.20 -3.52
CA TRP A 48 15.72 0.27 -4.72
C TRP A 48 15.19 1.58 -5.35
N TRP A 49 15.23 2.67 -4.59
CA TRP A 49 14.67 3.97 -5.00
C TRP A 49 15.18 4.57 -6.31
N MET A 50 14.27 5.25 -7.00
CA MET A 50 14.57 6.10 -8.14
C MET A 50 15.59 7.21 -7.84
N ALA A 51 16.30 7.67 -8.88
CA ALA A 51 17.25 8.79 -8.82
C ALA A 51 18.37 8.62 -7.76
N LYS A 52 18.84 7.39 -7.54
CA LYS A 52 19.90 7.03 -6.58
C LYS A 52 21.12 7.95 -6.62
N GLU A 53 21.60 8.30 -7.81
CA GLU A 53 22.77 9.19 -8.00
C GLU A 53 22.56 10.60 -7.44
N LYS A 54 21.31 11.06 -7.30
CA LYS A 54 20.94 12.37 -6.75
C LYS A 54 20.71 12.36 -5.24
N MET A 55 20.66 11.20 -4.61
CA MET A 55 20.33 11.04 -3.17
C MET A 55 21.48 10.44 -2.33
N PRO A 56 22.76 10.83 -2.49
CA PRO A 56 23.85 10.22 -1.71
C PRO A 56 23.95 10.72 -0.26
N LYS A 57 23.18 11.74 0.12
CA LYS A 57 23.28 12.45 1.40
C LYS A 57 21.94 12.57 2.10
N TYR A 58 21.99 12.92 3.39
CA TYR A 58 20.83 13.27 4.24
C TYR A 58 19.74 12.20 4.33
N TRP A 59 20.11 10.95 4.07
CA TRP A 59 19.19 9.81 4.11
C TRP A 59 17.99 9.94 3.15
N LEU A 60 18.13 10.77 2.09
CA LEU A 60 17.06 11.07 1.14
C LEU A 60 16.49 9.84 0.43
N SER A 61 17.26 8.76 0.33
CA SER A 61 16.77 7.48 -0.18
C SER A 61 15.61 6.90 0.64
N TRP A 62 15.62 7.06 1.96
CA TRP A 62 14.51 6.67 2.83
C TRP A 62 13.45 7.78 2.91
N LEU A 63 13.88 9.04 3.06
CA LEU A 63 12.96 10.15 3.36
C LEU A 63 12.18 10.67 2.14
N VAL A 64 12.67 10.43 0.92
CA VAL A 64 12.06 10.87 -0.35
C VAL A 64 11.94 9.71 -1.33
N GLY A 65 13.00 8.91 -1.48
CA GLY A 65 13.05 7.80 -2.42
C GLY A 65 11.97 6.76 -2.14
N MET A 66 11.90 6.22 -0.92
CA MET A 66 10.90 5.20 -0.56
C MET A 66 9.44 5.69 -0.72
N PRO A 67 9.03 6.88 -0.23
CA PRO A 67 7.69 7.39 -0.48
C PRO A 67 7.35 7.59 -1.97
N ALA A 68 8.33 7.99 -2.79
CA ALA A 68 8.16 8.14 -4.23
C ALA A 68 7.98 6.78 -4.92
N GLU A 69 8.75 5.77 -4.52
CA GLU A 69 8.63 4.39 -5.01
C GLU A 69 7.26 3.78 -4.72
N THR A 70 6.74 3.94 -3.50
CA THR A 70 5.39 3.46 -3.18
C THR A 70 4.34 4.15 -4.04
N SER A 71 4.47 5.46 -4.25
CA SER A 71 3.54 6.21 -5.12
C SER A 71 3.59 5.73 -6.57
N LEU A 72 4.80 5.46 -7.09
CA LEU A 72 4.99 4.87 -8.41
C LEU A 72 4.34 3.48 -8.52
N ALA A 73 4.52 2.62 -7.51
CA ALA A 73 3.94 1.29 -7.48
C ALA A 73 2.40 1.33 -7.52
N ILE A 74 1.78 2.17 -6.67
CA ILE A 74 0.31 2.36 -6.66
C ILE A 74 -0.17 2.85 -8.03
N CYS A 75 0.47 3.89 -8.58
CA CYS A 75 0.09 4.44 -9.88
C CYS A 75 0.23 3.41 -11.01
N SER A 76 1.30 2.61 -10.99
CA SER A 76 1.53 1.57 -11.99
C SER A 76 0.42 0.53 -11.93
N MET A 77 0.09 0.03 -10.74
CA MET A 77 -0.99 -0.95 -10.57
C MET A 77 -2.37 -0.40 -10.98
N ILE A 78 -2.65 0.88 -10.68
CA ILE A 78 -3.89 1.54 -11.10
C ILE A 78 -3.94 1.71 -12.62
N PHE A 79 -2.97 2.38 -13.22
CA PHE A 79 -3.00 2.68 -14.66
C PHE A 79 -2.81 1.44 -15.54
N GLY A 80 -2.08 0.42 -15.05
CA GLY A 80 -1.96 -0.89 -15.68
C GLY A 80 -3.21 -1.78 -15.54
N GLY A 81 -4.21 -1.33 -14.77
CA GLY A 81 -5.48 -2.04 -14.62
C GLY A 81 -5.38 -3.31 -13.76
N VAL A 82 -4.38 -3.41 -12.88
CA VAL A 82 -4.21 -4.60 -12.01
C VAL A 82 -5.44 -4.81 -11.14
N PHE A 83 -5.92 -3.74 -10.48
CA PHE A 83 -7.10 -3.80 -9.62
C PHE A 83 -8.41 -4.00 -10.41
N ALA A 84 -8.45 -3.64 -11.69
CA ALA A 84 -9.59 -3.93 -12.56
C ALA A 84 -9.64 -5.42 -12.94
N ARG A 85 -8.48 -6.02 -13.20
CA ARG A 85 -8.33 -7.42 -13.60
C ARG A 85 -8.47 -8.38 -12.42
N LEU A 86 -7.97 -7.98 -11.25
CA LEU A 86 -7.88 -8.80 -10.04
C LEU A 86 -8.60 -8.11 -8.87
N PRO A 87 -9.94 -8.01 -8.90
CA PRO A 87 -10.71 -7.23 -7.92
C PRO A 87 -10.73 -7.84 -6.51
N ASN A 88 -10.34 -9.10 -6.34
CA ASN A 88 -10.29 -9.78 -5.04
C ASN A 88 -8.86 -9.86 -4.47
N LEU A 89 -7.85 -9.42 -5.22
CA LEU A 89 -6.48 -9.37 -4.73
C LEU A 89 -6.35 -8.36 -3.58
N ARG A 90 -5.99 -8.84 -2.39
CA ARG A 90 -5.81 -7.99 -1.19
C ARG A 90 -4.40 -7.40 -1.16
N VAL A 91 -4.25 -6.15 -1.61
CA VAL A 91 -2.94 -5.46 -1.68
C VAL A 91 -2.83 -4.38 -0.61
N ALA A 92 -1.73 -4.38 0.15
CA ALA A 92 -1.37 -3.34 1.10
C ALA A 92 -0.05 -2.67 0.69
N PHE A 93 0.06 -1.36 0.91
CA PHE A 93 1.28 -0.58 0.64
C PHE A 93 1.86 0.01 1.93
N ALA A 94 3.18 -0.03 2.01
CA ALA A 94 3.91 0.50 3.16
C ALA A 94 3.87 2.04 3.24
N HIS A 95 4.12 2.56 4.44
CA HIS A 95 4.35 3.96 4.77
C HIS A 95 3.21 4.89 4.38
N GLY A 96 1.97 4.49 4.68
CA GLY A 96 0.77 5.26 4.35
C GLY A 96 0.59 5.51 2.84
N GLY A 97 1.14 4.66 1.98
CA GLY A 97 1.09 4.85 0.53
C GLY A 97 2.12 5.86 0.00
N GLY A 98 3.09 6.24 0.83
CA GLY A 98 4.16 7.16 0.46
C GLY A 98 3.62 8.53 0.03
N ALA A 99 4.03 8.99 -1.15
CA ALA A 99 3.60 10.27 -1.69
C ALA A 99 2.21 10.23 -2.38
N PHE A 100 1.62 9.05 -2.56
CA PHE A 100 0.37 8.90 -3.32
C PHE A 100 -0.80 9.69 -2.73
N PRO A 101 -1.12 9.61 -1.41
CA PRO A 101 -2.27 10.32 -0.87
C PRO A 101 -2.20 11.83 -1.13
N ALA A 102 -1.04 12.45 -0.90
CA ALA A 102 -0.86 13.89 -1.10
C ALA A 102 -0.90 14.31 -2.58
N THR A 103 -0.70 13.38 -3.52
CA THR A 103 -0.62 13.67 -4.96
C THR A 103 -1.81 13.18 -5.78
N ILE A 104 -2.78 12.48 -5.17
CA ILE A 104 -3.96 11.92 -5.87
C ILE A 104 -4.72 12.95 -6.71
N GLY A 105 -4.88 14.18 -6.22
CA GLY A 105 -5.56 15.24 -6.98
C GLY A 105 -4.81 15.61 -8.28
N ARG A 106 -3.48 15.59 -8.25
CA ARG A 106 -2.65 15.80 -9.46
C ARG A 106 -2.75 14.60 -10.41
N ILE A 107 -2.74 13.39 -9.87
CA ILE A 107 -2.80 12.14 -10.63
C ILE A 107 -4.15 12.04 -11.38
N GLU A 108 -5.26 12.28 -10.69
CA GLU A 108 -6.60 12.33 -11.29
C GLU A 108 -6.73 13.43 -12.34
N HIS A 109 -6.23 14.64 -12.03
CA HIS A 109 -6.27 15.72 -13.01
C HIS A 109 -5.50 15.33 -14.28
N GLY A 110 -4.31 14.73 -14.14
CA GLY A 110 -3.52 14.19 -15.24
C GLY A 110 -4.26 13.14 -16.06
N PHE A 111 -4.99 12.24 -15.41
CA PHE A 111 -5.89 11.28 -16.05
C PHE A 111 -6.95 11.95 -16.91
N SER A 112 -7.57 13.00 -16.39
CA SER A 112 -8.63 13.73 -17.10
C SER A 112 -8.11 14.54 -18.30
N VAL A 113 -6.92 15.15 -18.18
CA VAL A 113 -6.41 16.05 -19.22
C VAL A 113 -5.55 15.37 -20.28
N ARG A 114 -4.98 14.20 -19.97
CA ARG A 114 -4.13 13.43 -20.89
C ARG A 114 -4.48 11.93 -20.91
N PRO A 115 -5.76 11.56 -21.16
CA PRO A 115 -6.17 10.16 -21.23
C PRO A 115 -5.43 9.41 -22.34
N ASP A 116 -4.99 10.10 -23.40
CA ASP A 116 -4.15 9.56 -24.46
C ASP A 116 -2.82 8.95 -23.95
N LEU A 117 -2.34 9.40 -22.79
CA LEU A 117 -1.12 8.90 -22.17
C LEU A 117 -1.39 7.85 -21.09
N VAL A 118 -2.37 8.09 -20.21
CA VAL A 118 -2.49 7.35 -18.95
C VAL A 118 -3.72 6.44 -18.86
N ALA A 119 -4.69 6.58 -19.78
CA ALA A 119 -5.88 5.73 -19.83
C ALA A 119 -5.79 4.65 -20.93
N ARG A 120 -4.55 4.24 -21.28
CA ARG A 120 -4.29 3.32 -22.40
C ARG A 120 -4.58 1.86 -22.06
N ASP A 121 -4.23 1.47 -20.83
CA ASP A 121 -4.36 0.09 -20.35
C ASP A 121 -5.53 -0.07 -19.36
N ASN A 122 -5.99 1.04 -18.79
CA ASN A 122 -7.13 1.13 -17.89
C ASN A 122 -7.82 2.50 -18.01
N ASP A 123 -9.11 2.52 -18.35
CA ASP A 123 -9.90 3.73 -18.59
C ASP A 123 -10.74 4.17 -17.38
N VAL A 124 -10.53 3.56 -16.22
CA VAL A 124 -11.18 3.91 -14.95
C VAL A 124 -10.38 4.99 -14.22
N ASN A 125 -11.09 6.01 -13.68
CA ASN A 125 -10.47 7.10 -12.95
C ASN A 125 -9.70 6.57 -11.71
N PRO A 126 -8.46 7.03 -11.45
CA PRO A 126 -7.66 6.56 -10.32
C PRO A 126 -8.35 6.72 -8.94
N ARG A 127 -9.27 7.68 -8.78
CA ARG A 127 -10.05 7.83 -7.54
C ARG A 127 -11.01 6.70 -7.26
N GLU A 128 -11.49 5.99 -8.29
CA GLU A 128 -12.40 4.85 -8.11
C GLU A 128 -11.71 3.64 -7.48
N TYR A 129 -10.37 3.64 -7.43
CA TYR A 129 -9.57 2.64 -6.73
C TYR A 129 -9.27 3.00 -5.27
N LEU A 130 -9.65 4.20 -4.80
CA LEU A 130 -9.57 4.52 -3.38
C LEU A 130 -10.46 3.54 -2.61
N GLY A 131 -9.86 2.85 -1.64
CA GLY A 131 -10.52 1.77 -0.88
C GLY A 131 -10.51 0.39 -1.54
N LYS A 132 -9.82 0.22 -2.68
CA LYS A 132 -9.57 -1.11 -3.30
C LYS A 132 -8.23 -1.74 -2.88
N PHE A 133 -7.43 -1.01 -2.13
CA PHE A 133 -6.19 -1.46 -1.52
C PHE A 133 -6.07 -0.89 -0.11
N TYR A 134 -5.11 -1.41 0.65
CA TYR A 134 -4.85 -1.07 2.03
C TYR A 134 -3.57 -0.24 2.14
N LEU A 135 -3.47 0.56 3.20
CA LEU A 135 -2.26 1.27 3.59
C LEU A 135 -1.90 0.89 5.02
N ASP A 136 -0.60 0.86 5.34
CA ASP A 136 -0.23 0.90 6.75
C ASP A 136 -0.43 2.32 7.34
N SER A 137 -0.41 2.42 8.67
CA SER A 137 -0.57 3.69 9.39
C SER A 137 0.76 4.43 9.62
N LEU A 138 1.87 3.99 9.03
CA LEU A 138 3.20 4.50 9.37
C LEU A 138 3.48 5.84 8.67
N VAL A 139 2.90 6.91 9.22
CA VAL A 139 2.99 8.27 8.67
C VAL A 139 3.57 9.31 9.64
N HIS A 140 3.82 8.92 10.89
CA HIS A 140 4.43 9.72 11.97
C HIS A 140 3.73 11.03 12.39
N ASP A 141 2.71 11.49 11.65
CA ASP A 141 1.99 12.73 11.93
C ASP A 141 0.48 12.50 12.04
N LYS A 142 -0.15 13.16 13.03
CA LYS A 142 -1.58 13.02 13.32
C LYS A 142 -2.47 13.49 12.18
N LYS A 143 -2.13 14.62 11.55
CA LYS A 143 -2.93 15.17 10.44
C LYS A 143 -2.79 14.31 9.21
N MET A 144 -1.60 13.73 8.99
CA MET A 144 -1.41 12.78 7.90
C MET A 144 -2.21 11.51 8.12
N LEU A 145 -2.28 11.00 9.36
CA LEU A 145 -3.12 9.84 9.68
C LEU A 145 -4.61 10.13 9.45
N ASP A 146 -5.12 11.26 9.96
CA ASP A 146 -6.50 11.70 9.67
C ASP A 146 -6.74 11.79 8.15
N TYR A 147 -5.80 12.39 7.42
CA TYR A 147 -5.91 12.59 5.99
C TYR A 147 -6.00 11.28 5.20
N ILE A 148 -5.15 10.29 5.47
CA ILE A 148 -5.22 9.01 4.75
C ILE A 148 -6.50 8.25 5.10
N ILE A 149 -6.95 8.31 6.35
CA ILE A 149 -8.19 7.65 6.75
C ILE A 149 -9.40 8.31 6.05
N ASP A 150 -9.46 9.64 6.01
CA ASP A 150 -10.53 10.36 5.30
C ASP A 150 -10.49 10.09 3.78
N LEU A 151 -9.30 9.80 3.23
CA LEU A 151 -9.11 9.55 1.81
C LEU A 151 -9.56 8.15 1.37
N ILE A 152 -9.23 7.10 2.15
CA ILE A 152 -9.44 5.70 1.73
C ILE A 152 -10.33 4.86 2.64
N GLY A 153 -10.73 5.39 3.80
CA GLY A 153 -11.50 4.67 4.83
C GLY A 153 -10.62 4.06 5.92
N ASP A 154 -11.14 3.99 7.15
CA ASP A 154 -10.44 3.33 8.28
C ASP A 154 -10.43 1.80 8.15
N ASP A 155 -11.38 1.23 7.41
CA ASP A 155 -11.40 -0.16 6.97
C ASP A 155 -10.34 -0.51 5.91
N LYS A 156 -9.50 0.46 5.55
CA LYS A 156 -8.40 0.31 4.58
C LYS A 156 -7.06 0.82 5.11
N VAL A 157 -7.00 1.26 6.38
CA VAL A 157 -5.76 1.60 7.08
C VAL A 157 -5.51 0.59 8.21
N ALA A 158 -4.36 -0.05 8.21
CA ALA A 158 -3.93 -1.01 9.23
C ALA A 158 -2.68 -0.53 9.97
N MET A 159 -2.54 -0.86 11.25
CA MET A 159 -1.35 -0.51 12.01
C MET A 159 -0.10 -1.21 11.46
N GLY A 160 0.96 -0.44 11.24
CA GLY A 160 2.28 -0.92 10.86
C GLY A 160 3.37 -0.07 11.53
N THR A 161 4.48 -0.69 11.90
CA THR A 161 5.52 -0.05 12.75
C THR A 161 6.89 0.06 12.11
N ASP A 162 7.17 -0.71 11.05
CA ASP A 162 8.53 -0.91 10.51
C ASP A 162 9.56 -1.41 11.55
N TYR A 163 9.10 -2.16 12.56
CA TYR A 163 9.99 -2.81 13.52
C TYR A 163 10.94 -3.80 12.81
N PRO A 164 12.25 -3.86 13.14
CA PRO A 164 12.95 -3.17 14.23
C PRO A 164 13.73 -1.92 13.80
N PHE A 165 13.38 -1.28 12.68
CA PHE A 165 14.16 -0.17 12.15
C PHE A 165 13.94 1.13 12.93
N PRO A 166 14.97 1.98 13.07
CA PRO A 166 14.90 3.20 13.89
C PRO A 166 14.05 4.31 13.26
N LEU A 167 13.72 4.20 11.97
CA LEU A 167 12.79 5.12 11.30
C LEU A 167 11.33 4.79 11.64
N GLY A 168 11.06 3.58 12.11
CA GLY A 168 9.72 3.10 12.44
C GLY A 168 9.07 3.76 13.65
N GLU A 169 7.85 3.36 13.95
CA GLU A 169 7.14 3.77 15.17
C GLU A 169 7.70 3.00 16.37
N LEU A 170 8.45 3.70 17.23
CA LEU A 170 9.19 3.09 18.33
C LEU A 170 8.29 2.51 19.43
N VAL A 171 7.11 3.09 19.63
CA VAL A 171 6.08 2.60 20.55
C VAL A 171 4.88 2.17 19.71
N PRO A 172 4.72 0.86 19.41
CA PRO A 172 3.69 0.37 18.51
C PRO A 172 2.29 0.88 18.87
N GLY A 173 1.64 1.56 17.91
CA GLY A 173 0.29 2.08 18.03
C GLY A 173 0.17 3.36 18.86
N GLU A 174 1.26 4.01 19.29
CA GLU A 174 1.22 5.26 20.04
C GLU A 174 0.48 6.36 19.27
N LEU A 175 0.76 6.50 17.97
CA LEU A 175 0.10 7.49 17.12
C LEU A 175 -1.41 7.31 17.16
N ILE A 176 -1.91 6.11 16.84
CA ILE A 176 -3.34 5.76 16.85
C ILE A 176 -3.96 5.98 18.24
N ASN A 177 -3.29 5.51 19.29
CA ASN A 177 -3.80 5.64 20.66
C ASN A 177 -3.89 7.10 21.11
N SER A 178 -3.01 7.96 20.62
CA SER A 178 -2.99 9.39 20.92
C SER A 178 -4.02 10.22 20.14
N MET A 179 -4.74 9.61 19.19
CA MET A 179 -5.82 10.26 18.44
C MET A 179 -7.10 10.33 19.27
N ASN A 180 -7.91 11.37 19.03
CA ASN A 180 -9.24 11.53 19.63
C ASN A 180 -10.30 10.71 18.88
N TYR A 181 -10.00 9.44 18.62
CA TYR A 181 -10.91 8.48 18.01
C TYR A 181 -11.66 7.70 19.09
N ASN A 182 -12.86 7.24 18.77
CA ASN A 182 -13.57 6.28 19.61
C ASN A 182 -12.83 4.92 19.64
N ASN A 183 -13.19 4.06 20.59
CA ASN A 183 -12.51 2.77 20.76
C ASN A 183 -12.70 1.85 19.53
N GLU A 184 -13.87 1.89 18.89
CA GLU A 184 -14.17 1.09 17.70
C GLU A 184 -13.21 1.40 16.55
N ARG A 185 -12.98 2.70 16.25
CA ARG A 185 -12.04 3.12 15.22
C ARG A 185 -10.60 2.78 15.59
N LYS A 186 -10.22 2.91 16.87
CA LYS A 186 -8.88 2.48 17.33
C LYS A 186 -8.69 0.99 17.11
N GLU A 187 -9.66 0.16 17.50
CA GLU A 187 -9.61 -1.29 17.30
C GLU A 187 -9.57 -1.67 15.82
N ARG A 188 -10.36 -0.98 14.99
CA ARG A 188 -10.34 -1.12 13.52
C ARG A 188 -8.92 -0.94 12.96
N LEU A 189 -8.26 0.16 13.31
CA LEU A 189 -6.91 0.47 12.84
C LEU A 189 -5.84 -0.45 13.45
N LEU A 190 -5.94 -0.77 14.74
CA LEU A 190 -4.94 -1.55 15.48
C LEU A 190 -4.91 -3.03 15.09
N SER A 191 -6.05 -3.61 14.71
CA SER A 191 -6.14 -5.05 14.40
C SER A 191 -7.17 -5.39 13.32
N GLY A 192 -8.37 -4.80 13.36
CA GLY A 192 -9.49 -5.21 12.51
C GLY A 192 -9.17 -5.20 11.02
N THR A 193 -8.61 -4.10 10.51
CA THR A 193 -8.25 -3.96 9.10
C THR A 193 -7.14 -4.93 8.68
N ALA A 194 -6.17 -5.20 9.57
CA ALA A 194 -5.09 -6.16 9.30
C ALA A 194 -5.62 -7.60 9.19
N LEU A 195 -6.57 -7.98 10.05
CA LEU A 195 -7.23 -9.28 10.00
C LEU A 195 -7.96 -9.48 8.67
N GLU A 196 -8.73 -8.49 8.22
CA GLU A 196 -9.45 -8.54 6.94
C GLU A 196 -8.48 -8.62 5.75
N TRP A 197 -7.42 -7.80 5.74
CA TRP A 197 -6.39 -7.85 4.70
C TRP A 197 -5.70 -9.22 4.62
N LEU A 198 -5.43 -9.85 5.77
CA LEU A 198 -4.80 -11.18 5.85
C LEU A 198 -5.78 -12.35 5.68
N GLY A 199 -7.09 -12.11 5.62
CA GLY A 199 -8.10 -13.16 5.60
C GLY A 199 -8.09 -14.00 6.89
N LEU A 200 -7.97 -13.33 8.03
CA LEU A 200 -7.91 -13.93 9.37
C LEU A 200 -9.08 -13.45 10.23
N GLU A 201 -9.35 -14.18 11.30
CA GLU A 201 -10.33 -13.82 12.32
C GLU A 201 -9.64 -13.59 13.67
N GLY A 202 -10.24 -12.79 14.55
CA GLY A 202 -9.69 -12.56 15.89
C GLY A 202 -9.57 -13.83 16.75
N SER A 203 -10.30 -14.89 16.42
CA SER A 203 -10.16 -16.22 17.04
C SER A 203 -8.85 -16.94 16.73
N ASP A 204 -8.14 -16.55 15.67
CA ASP A 204 -6.86 -17.17 15.28
C ASP A 204 -5.72 -16.86 16.27
N PHE A 205 -5.91 -15.90 17.18
CA PHE A 205 -4.89 -15.37 18.09
C PHE A 205 -5.24 -15.54 19.58
N LYS A 206 -6.23 -16.38 19.90
CA LYS A 206 -6.66 -16.68 21.27
C LYS A 206 -5.89 -17.81 21.91
#